data_AF-A0A101GPQ0-F1
#
_entry.id   AF-A0A101GPQ0-F1
#
_cell.length_a   1.000
_cell.length_b   1.000
_cell.length_c   1.000
_cell.angle_alpha   90.00
_cell.angle_beta   90.00
_cell.angle_gamma   90.00
#
_symmetry.space_group_name_H-M   'P 1'
#
loop_
_entity.id
_entity.type
_entity.pdbx_description
1 polymer ?
#
loop_
_entity_poly.entity_id
_entity_poly.type
_entity_poly.pdbx_seq_one_letter_code
_entity_poly.pdbx_strand_id
1 'polypeptide(L)'
;MDPLALLGSLFLKKKPPLTHKEMAERASRLDDYFNRLKRRRILVFDPPFWGFHDIFIDMKGSVLLLALKAEGDSFAFLGDERGASLMQKYGPGPVLNAEESLEPGILEWILYDDYIIYRGPFFPISRTPYYLGRVAATLPFEETIRTESIPERISSLFIWYKKQERKPGE
;
A
#
# COMPACT_ATOMS: atom_id res chain seq x y z
N MET A 1 -19.08 -6.63 3.74
CA MET A 1 -18.03 -5.97 2.96
C MET A 1 -18.11 -6.54 1.55
N ASP A 2 -18.60 -5.77 0.58
CA ASP A 2 -18.40 -6.06 -0.84
C ASP A 2 -17.37 -5.07 -1.37
N PRO A 3 -16.07 -5.42 -1.37
CA PRO A 3 -15.00 -4.56 -1.85
C PRO A 3 -15.27 -4.05 -3.27
N LEU A 4 -15.95 -4.85 -4.09
CA LEU A 4 -16.15 -4.58 -5.51
C LEU A 4 -17.13 -3.44 -5.76
N ALA A 5 -18.09 -3.20 -4.86
CA ALA A 5 -19.06 -2.11 -4.96
C ALA A 5 -18.42 -0.74 -4.68
N LEU A 6 -17.48 -0.66 -3.73
CA LEU A 6 -16.71 0.56 -3.42
C LEU A 6 -15.79 0.97 -4.59
N LEU A 7 -15.29 -0.04 -5.30
CA LEU A 7 -14.33 0.12 -6.39
C LEU A 7 -15.01 0.34 -7.74
N GLY A 8 -16.24 -0.16 -7.90
CA GLY A 8 -17.09 0.01 -9.08
C GLY A 8 -17.17 1.45 -9.60
N SER A 9 -17.22 2.42 -8.69
CA SER A 9 -17.26 3.86 -9.02
C SER A 9 -15.89 4.50 -9.29
N LEU A 10 -14.80 3.86 -8.87
CA LEU A 10 -13.41 4.31 -9.08
C LEU A 10 -12.73 3.65 -10.30
N PHE A 11 -13.35 2.64 -10.92
CA PHE A 11 -12.80 1.96 -12.10
C PHE A 11 -12.88 2.82 -13.37
N LEU A 12 -11.88 3.66 -13.59
CA LEU A 12 -11.41 3.95 -14.95
C LEU A 12 -10.84 2.63 -15.51
N LYS A 13 -11.46 2.09 -16.58
CA LYS A 13 -11.05 0.96 -17.45
C LYS A 13 -9.93 0.05 -16.89
N LYS A 14 -10.21 -1.24 -16.68
CA LYS A 14 -9.21 -2.28 -16.35
C LYS A 14 -7.97 -2.17 -17.27
N LYS A 15 -6.91 -1.53 -16.80
CA LYS A 15 -5.61 -1.52 -17.50
C LYS A 15 -5.02 -2.94 -17.44
N PRO A 16 -4.44 -3.44 -18.54
CA PRO A 16 -3.78 -4.74 -18.55
C PRO A 16 -2.63 -4.76 -17.53
N PRO A 17 -2.34 -5.91 -16.89
CA PRO A 17 -1.24 -6.02 -15.93
C PRO A 17 0.10 -5.60 -16.53
N LEU A 18 0.96 -5.00 -15.70
CA LEU A 18 2.31 -4.61 -16.08
C LEU A 18 3.13 -5.81 -16.54
N THR A 19 3.70 -5.73 -17.74
CA THR A 19 4.50 -6.81 -18.35
C THR A 19 5.97 -6.72 -17.96
N HIS A 20 6.72 -7.83 -18.10
CA HIS A 20 8.18 -7.84 -17.87
C HIS A 20 8.93 -6.83 -18.73
N LYS A 21 8.49 -6.65 -19.99
CA LYS A 21 9.09 -5.67 -20.90
C LYS A 21 8.90 -4.25 -20.38
N GLU A 22 7.68 -3.90 -19.98
CA GLU A 22 7.39 -2.58 -19.42
C GLU A 22 8.15 -2.33 -18.11
N MET A 23 8.28 -3.34 -17.25
CA MET A 23 9.11 -3.23 -16.04
C MET A 23 10.58 -2.96 -16.38
N ALA A 24 11.14 -3.69 -17.35
CA ALA A 24 12.51 -3.49 -17.79
C ALA A 24 12.75 -2.10 -18.39
N GLU A 25 11.81 -1.59 -19.19
CA GLU A 25 11.87 -0.25 -19.79
C GLU A 25 11.80 0.86 -18.73
N ARG A 26 11.07 0.63 -17.63
CA ARG A 26 10.90 1.59 -16.52
C ARG A 26 12.03 1.52 -15.49
N ALA A 27 12.79 0.43 -15.44
CA ALA A 27 13.80 0.17 -14.39
C ALA A 27 14.91 1.24 -14.32
N SER A 28 15.23 1.91 -15.42
CA SER A 28 16.21 3.01 -15.43
C SER A 28 15.70 4.32 -14.81
N ARG A 29 14.40 4.39 -14.47
CA ARG A 29 13.71 5.61 -14.04
C ARG A 29 13.00 5.45 -12.69
N LEU A 30 13.37 4.45 -11.89
CA LEU A 30 12.71 4.19 -10.61
C LEU A 30 12.72 5.41 -9.69
N ASP A 31 13.83 6.13 -9.63
CA ASP A 31 13.95 7.35 -8.84
C ASP A 31 12.97 8.45 -9.29
N ASP A 32 12.74 8.60 -10.61
CA ASP A 32 11.77 9.56 -11.14
C ASP A 32 10.35 9.22 -10.69
N TYR A 33 9.98 7.93 -10.78
CA TYR A 33 8.67 7.46 -10.34
C TYR A 33 8.47 7.69 -8.86
N PHE A 34 9.44 7.29 -8.03
CA PHE A 34 9.38 7.48 -6.59
C PHE A 34 9.26 8.96 -6.20
N ASN A 35 10.07 9.83 -6.79
CA ASN A 35 10.04 11.27 -6.50
C ASN A 35 8.69 11.92 -6.84
N ARG A 36 8.00 11.47 -7.89
CA ARG A 36 6.65 11.97 -8.25
C ARG A 36 5.59 11.55 -7.25
N LEU A 37 5.82 10.45 -6.54
CA LEU A 37 4.91 9.90 -5.54
C LEU A 37 5.14 10.46 -4.13
N LYS A 38 6.21 11.23 -3.90
CA LYS A 38 6.39 11.96 -2.65
C LYS A 38 5.20 12.89 -2.38
N ARG A 39 4.85 13.03 -1.11
CA ARG A 39 3.67 13.78 -0.63
C ARG A 39 2.34 13.22 -1.13
N ARG A 40 2.28 11.90 -1.35
CA ARG A 40 1.07 11.19 -1.81
C ARG A 40 0.67 10.07 -0.87
N ARG A 41 -0.64 9.86 -0.79
CA ARG A 41 -1.29 8.63 -0.34
C ARG A 41 -1.78 7.90 -1.60
N ILE A 42 -1.41 6.64 -1.74
CA ILE A 42 -1.70 5.81 -2.90
C ILE A 42 -2.61 4.69 -2.42
N LEU A 43 -3.83 4.64 -2.97
CA LEU A 43 -4.75 3.53 -2.76
C LEU A 43 -4.39 2.42 -3.75
N VAL A 44 -4.08 1.23 -3.23
CA VAL A 44 -3.66 0.09 -4.05
C VAL A 44 -4.75 -1.00 -4.01
N PHE A 45 -5.10 -1.50 -5.19
CA PHE A 45 -6.13 -2.51 -5.40
C PHE A 45 -5.56 -3.81 -5.98
N ASP A 46 -6.23 -4.93 -5.69
CA ASP A 46 -5.84 -6.29 -6.08
C ASP A 46 -4.44 -6.80 -5.61
N PRO A 47 -3.78 -6.31 -4.54
CA PRO A 47 -2.70 -7.11 -3.96
C PRO A 47 -3.30 -8.37 -3.34
N PRO A 48 -2.80 -9.59 -3.64
CA PRO A 48 -3.44 -10.83 -3.24
C PRO A 48 -3.18 -11.22 -1.77
N PHE A 49 -2.90 -10.24 -0.90
CA PHE A 49 -2.50 -10.46 0.49
C PHE A 49 -2.86 -9.28 1.40
N TRP A 50 -3.03 -9.57 2.68
CA TRP A 50 -3.15 -8.62 3.81
C TRP A 50 -4.23 -7.52 3.71
N GLY A 51 -5.20 -7.62 2.78
CA GLY A 51 -6.37 -6.75 2.74
C GLY A 51 -6.19 -5.49 1.89
N PHE A 52 -6.76 -4.36 2.32
CA PHE A 52 -6.70 -3.08 1.60
C PHE A 52 -5.39 -2.36 1.88
N HIS A 53 -4.74 -1.88 0.83
CA HIS A 53 -3.41 -1.26 0.95
C HIS A 53 -3.50 0.23 0.68
N ASP A 54 -2.98 1.01 1.63
CA ASP A 54 -2.69 2.42 1.48
C ASP A 54 -1.20 2.66 1.67
N ILE A 55 -0.54 3.23 0.66
CA ILE A 55 0.87 3.60 0.73
C ILE A 55 0.97 5.11 0.90
N PHE A 56 1.62 5.56 1.96
CA PHE A 56 1.91 6.96 2.22
C PHE A 56 3.39 7.21 1.98
N ILE A 57 3.72 8.27 1.26
CA ILE A 57 5.11 8.68 1.01
C ILE A 57 5.24 10.14 1.42
N ASP A 58 6.07 10.40 2.43
CA ASP A 58 6.30 11.77 2.89
C ASP A 58 7.26 12.55 1.98
N MET A 59 7.54 13.81 2.34
CA MET A 59 8.45 14.66 1.57
C MET A 59 9.91 14.17 1.60
N LYS A 60 10.33 13.48 2.67
CA LYS A 60 11.70 12.98 2.85
C LYS A 60 11.92 11.68 2.09
N GLY A 61 10.85 11.00 1.67
CA GLY A 61 10.92 9.69 1.03
C GLY A 61 10.73 8.54 2.01
N SER A 62 10.28 8.80 3.24
CA SER A 62 9.83 7.71 4.11
C SER A 62 8.55 7.12 3.52
N VAL A 63 8.43 5.80 3.56
CA VAL A 63 7.26 5.06 3.07
C VAL A 63 6.57 4.36 4.24
N LEU A 64 5.25 4.47 4.27
CA LEU A 64 4.38 3.72 5.17
C LEU A 64 3.34 2.97 4.34
N LEU A 65 3.40 1.65 4.33
CA LEU A 65 2.35 0.79 3.80
C LEU A 65 1.44 0.36 4.96
N LEU A 66 0.17 0.74 4.90
CA LEU A 66 -0.88 0.23 5.79
C LEU A 66 -1.72 -0.80 5.05
N ALA A 67 -1.78 -2.02 5.58
CA ALA A 67 -2.61 -3.10 5.08
C ALA A 67 -3.74 -3.38 6.09
N LEU A 68 -4.98 -3.03 5.74
CA LEU A 68 -6.15 -3.18 6.60
C LEU A 68 -6.96 -4.44 6.25
N LYS A 69 -7.22 -5.25 7.26
CA LYS A 69 -8.02 -6.48 7.12
C LYS A 69 -9.48 -6.23 7.51
N ALA A 70 -10.37 -7.06 6.98
CA ALA A 70 -11.81 -6.90 7.15
C ALA A 70 -12.28 -7.05 8.60
N GLU A 71 -11.61 -7.91 9.34
CA GLU A 71 -11.82 -8.19 10.76
C GLU A 71 -11.33 -7.08 11.70
N GLY A 72 -10.65 -6.05 11.18
CA GLY A 72 -10.17 -4.91 11.96
C GLY A 72 -8.68 -4.98 12.34
N ASP A 73 -8.03 -6.12 12.11
CA ASP A 73 -6.57 -6.25 12.19
C ASP A 73 -5.89 -5.41 11.09
N SER A 74 -4.64 -5.02 11.34
CA SER A 74 -3.84 -4.35 10.32
C SER A 74 -2.35 -4.58 10.47
N PHE A 75 -1.62 -4.41 9.37
CA PHE A 75 -0.17 -4.35 9.35
C PHE A 75 0.27 -2.97 8.90
N ALA A 76 1.31 -2.45 9.55
CA ALA A 76 2.02 -1.26 9.13
C ALA A 76 3.46 -1.63 8.80
N PHE A 77 3.93 -1.24 7.63
CA PHE A 77 5.30 -1.45 7.20
C PHE A 77 5.95 -0.08 6.96
N LEU A 78 7.02 0.22 7.69
CA LEU A 78 7.81 1.43 7.51
C LEU A 78 9.08 1.11 6.73
N GLY A 79 9.49 2.04 5.88
CA GLY A 79 10.71 1.91 5.09
C GLY A 79 10.97 3.09 4.18
N ASP A 80 11.59 2.82 3.04
CA ASP A 80 12.04 3.81 2.06
C ASP A 80 11.65 3.38 0.62
N GLU A 81 12.30 3.92 -0.41
CA GLU A 81 12.01 3.59 -1.80
C GLU A 81 12.24 2.11 -2.16
N ARG A 82 13.01 1.37 -1.37
CA ARG A 82 13.47 0.00 -1.68
C ARG A 82 12.59 -1.06 -1.04
N GLY A 83 12.06 -0.77 0.14
CA GLY A 83 11.29 -1.75 0.89
C GLY A 83 11.08 -1.37 2.33
N ALA A 84 10.49 -2.30 3.08
CA ALA A 84 10.24 -2.15 4.51
C ALA A 84 11.48 -2.54 5.33
N SER A 85 11.70 -1.81 6.41
CA SER A 85 12.69 -2.09 7.45
C SER A 85 12.06 -2.37 8.82
N LEU A 86 10.75 -2.12 8.97
CA LEU A 86 10.01 -2.35 10.20
C LEU A 86 8.59 -2.80 9.87
N MET A 87 8.13 -3.88 10.49
CA MET A 87 6.72 -4.28 10.52
C MET A 87 6.15 -4.06 11.91
N GLN A 88 4.93 -3.53 11.97
CA GLN A 88 4.09 -3.50 13.15
C GLN A 88 2.75 -4.17 12.85
N LYS A 89 2.33 -5.08 13.73
CA LYS A 89 1.01 -5.72 13.68
C LYS A 89 0.10 -5.11 14.72
N TYR A 90 -1.08 -4.68 14.29
CA TYR A 90 -2.11 -4.12 15.15
C TYR A 90 -3.34 -5.02 15.16
N GLY A 91 -3.92 -5.21 16.35
CA GLY A 91 -5.25 -5.80 16.51
C GLY A 91 -6.37 -4.77 16.34
N PRO A 92 -7.63 -5.16 16.54
CA PRO A 92 -8.76 -4.25 16.46
C PRO A 92 -8.64 -3.10 17.48
N GLY A 93 -9.04 -1.88 17.11
CA GLY A 93 -8.87 -0.70 17.98
C GLY A 93 -7.45 -0.13 17.95
N PRO A 94 -6.83 -0.14 16.76
CA PRO A 94 -5.39 -0.33 16.48
C PRO A 94 -4.46 -0.42 17.70
N VAL A 95 -4.55 -1.53 18.43
CA VAL A 95 -3.63 -1.84 19.55
C VAL A 95 -2.41 -2.58 18.98
N LEU A 96 -1.20 -2.10 19.29
CA LEU A 96 0.04 -2.72 18.84
C LEU A 96 0.22 -4.09 19.52
N ASN A 97 0.25 -5.14 18.72
CA ASN A 97 0.36 -6.53 19.17
C ASN A 97 1.77 -7.09 18.99
N ALA A 98 2.46 -6.70 17.93
CA ALA A 98 3.81 -7.15 17.64
C ALA A 98 4.56 -6.12 16.79
N GLU A 99 5.87 -6.11 16.93
CA GLU A 99 6.80 -5.29 16.15
C GLU A 99 8.01 -6.16 15.79
N GLU A 100 8.48 -6.03 14.55
CA GLU A 100 9.58 -6.82 14.01
C GLU A 100 10.41 -5.96 13.05
N SER A 101 11.70 -5.81 13.35
CA SER A 101 12.66 -5.24 12.39
C SER A 101 12.85 -6.20 11.22
N LEU A 102 12.83 -5.67 10.00
CA LEU A 102 13.00 -6.44 8.78
C LEU A 102 14.37 -6.19 8.19
N GLU A 103 15.09 -7.27 7.90
CA GLU A 103 16.33 -7.21 7.15
C GLU A 103 16.07 -6.73 5.70
N PRO A 104 17.02 -6.03 5.06
CA PRO A 104 16.90 -5.63 3.66
C PRO A 104 16.59 -6.83 2.75
N GLY A 105 15.66 -6.65 1.82
CA GLY A 105 15.27 -7.70 0.87
C GLY A 105 14.16 -8.63 1.37
N ILE A 106 13.78 -8.57 2.66
CA ILE A 106 12.69 -9.39 3.21
C ILE A 106 11.34 -8.99 2.62
N LEU A 107 11.06 -7.69 2.56
CA LEU A 107 9.88 -7.11 1.93
C LEU A 107 10.31 -5.89 1.14
N GLU A 108 10.32 -6.03 -0.18
CA GLU A 108 10.66 -4.96 -1.12
C GLU A 108 9.44 -4.54 -1.92
N TRP A 109 9.47 -3.28 -2.36
CA TRP A 109 8.47 -2.74 -3.27
C TRP A 109 9.11 -1.92 -4.38
N ILE A 110 8.38 -1.79 -5.49
CA ILE A 110 8.68 -0.81 -6.53
C ILE A 110 7.39 -0.02 -6.78
N LEU A 111 7.47 1.29 -6.61
CA LEU A 111 6.30 2.18 -6.65
C LEU A 111 6.25 2.91 -8.00
N TYR A 112 5.34 2.51 -8.90
CA TYR A 112 4.99 3.28 -10.09
C TYR A 112 3.71 4.09 -9.86
N ASP A 113 3.41 5.00 -10.78
CA ASP A 113 2.19 5.82 -10.78
C ASP A 113 0.91 5.03 -11.10
N ASP A 114 1.04 3.85 -11.72
CA ASP A 114 -0.07 2.98 -12.13
C ASP A 114 -0.06 1.58 -11.47
N TYR A 115 1.10 1.08 -11.03
CA TYR A 115 1.25 -0.23 -10.39
C TYR A 115 2.28 -0.20 -9.25
N ILE A 116 2.06 -1.06 -8.26
CA ILE A 116 3.01 -1.38 -7.21
C ILE A 116 3.46 -2.83 -7.38
N ILE A 117 4.77 -3.05 -7.41
CA ILE A 117 5.35 -4.39 -7.37
C ILE A 117 5.75 -4.68 -5.94
N TYR A 118 5.44 -5.88 -5.45
CA TYR A 118 5.89 -6.39 -4.16
C TYR A 118 6.70 -7.67 -4.37
N ARG A 119 7.84 -7.81 -3.67
CA ARG A 119 8.70 -9.00 -3.76
C ARG A 119 9.45 -9.26 -2.46
N GLY A 120 9.97 -10.47 -2.31
CA GLY A 120 10.74 -10.88 -1.14
C GLY A 120 10.14 -12.09 -0.42
N PRO A 121 10.89 -12.72 0.50
CA PRO A 121 10.48 -13.92 1.22
C PRO A 121 9.35 -13.70 2.25
N PHE A 122 8.99 -12.45 2.55
CA PHE A 122 7.89 -12.17 3.48
C PHE A 122 6.51 -12.53 2.89
N PHE A 123 6.43 -12.67 1.57
CA PHE A 123 5.19 -13.03 0.87
C PHE A 123 5.02 -14.55 0.73
N PRO A 124 3.78 -15.05 0.58
CA PRO A 124 3.55 -16.46 0.29
C PRO A 124 4.31 -16.94 -0.94
N ILE A 125 4.65 -18.22 -0.98
CA ILE A 125 5.30 -18.83 -2.15
C ILE A 125 4.36 -18.73 -3.36
N SER A 126 4.84 -18.14 -4.44
CA SER A 126 4.14 -18.05 -5.72
C SER A 126 5.00 -18.63 -6.85
N ARG A 127 4.35 -19.01 -7.95
CA ARG A 127 5.04 -19.34 -9.22
C ARG A 127 5.64 -18.11 -9.88
N THR A 128 5.17 -16.91 -9.52
CA THR A 128 5.73 -15.64 -9.95
C THR A 128 6.66 -15.08 -8.87
N PRO A 129 7.81 -14.48 -9.23
CA PRO A 129 8.77 -13.97 -8.26
C PRO A 129 8.34 -12.64 -7.60
N TYR A 130 7.15 -12.14 -7.93
CA TYR A 130 6.59 -10.90 -7.41
C TYR A 130 5.05 -10.96 -7.43
N TYR A 131 4.46 -10.00 -6.73
CA TYR A 131 3.05 -9.68 -6.73
C TYR A 131 2.81 -8.26 -7.26
N LEU A 132 1.63 -8.03 -7.82
CA LEU A 132 1.23 -6.73 -8.35
C LEU A 132 0.02 -6.20 -7.59
N GLY A 133 0.10 -4.94 -7.18
CA GLY A 133 -1.04 -4.11 -6.83
C GLY A 133 -1.24 -3.03 -7.89
N ARG A 134 -2.49 -2.66 -8.17
CA ARG A 134 -2.83 -1.59 -9.11
C ARG A 134 -3.12 -0.31 -8.35
N VAL A 135 -2.60 0.82 -8.81
CA VAL A 135 -2.96 2.12 -8.23
C VAL A 135 -4.39 2.45 -8.64
N ALA A 136 -5.28 2.54 -7.65
CA ALA A 136 -6.68 2.91 -7.84
C ALA A 136 -6.90 4.42 -7.73
N ALA A 137 -6.19 5.07 -6.82
CA ALA A 137 -6.25 6.51 -6.64
C ALA A 137 -4.96 7.05 -6.00
N THR A 138 -4.63 8.29 -6.31
CA THR A 138 -3.54 9.03 -5.69
C THR A 138 -4.12 10.29 -5.06
N LEU A 139 -3.98 10.41 -3.74
CA LEU A 139 -4.47 11.51 -2.93
C LEU A 139 -3.28 12.31 -2.37
N PRO A 140 -3.45 13.62 -2.07
CA PRO A 140 -2.43 14.38 -1.36
C PRO A 140 -2.14 13.81 0.03
N PHE A 141 -0.87 13.86 0.45
CA PHE A 141 -0.43 13.54 1.80
C PHE A 141 0.72 14.48 2.18
N GLU A 142 0.46 15.40 3.10
CA GLU A 142 1.36 16.51 3.41
C GLU A 142 2.08 16.36 4.76
N GLU A 143 1.86 15.25 5.43
CA GLU A 143 2.41 14.99 6.76
C GLU A 143 3.76 14.29 6.67
N THR A 144 4.50 14.32 7.78
CA THR A 144 5.69 13.47 7.96
C THR A 144 5.28 12.17 8.63
N ILE A 145 5.78 11.04 8.12
CA ILE A 145 5.49 9.74 8.74
C ILE A 145 6.21 9.66 10.08
N ARG A 146 5.43 9.32 11.12
CA ARG A 146 5.91 9.11 12.49
C ARG A 146 5.25 7.87 13.04
N THR A 147 6.03 6.99 13.65
CA THR A 147 5.55 5.70 14.18
C THR A 147 4.40 5.89 15.16
N GLU A 148 4.44 6.94 15.97
CA GLU A 148 3.42 7.25 16.99
C GLU A 148 2.07 7.63 16.36
N SER A 149 2.04 8.07 15.10
CA SER A 149 0.81 8.46 14.38
C SER A 149 0.09 7.30 13.70
N ILE A 150 0.71 6.11 13.64
CA ILE A 150 0.17 4.96 12.90
C ILE A 150 -1.20 4.50 13.43
N PRO A 151 -1.43 4.36 14.75
CA PRO A 151 -2.74 3.94 15.25
C PRO A 151 -3.88 4.89 14.86
N GLU A 152 -3.64 6.20 14.91
CA GLU A 152 -4.62 7.20 14.49
C GLU A 152 -4.91 7.10 12.99
N ARG A 153 -3.87 6.85 12.18
CA ARG A 153 -4.00 6.71 10.73
C ARG A 153 -4.80 5.46 10.36
N ILE A 154 -4.54 4.33 11.00
CA ILE A 154 -5.32 3.10 10.85
C ILE A 154 -6.80 3.36 11.19
N SER A 155 -7.07 3.98 12.33
CA SER A 155 -8.44 4.32 12.75
C SER A 155 -9.15 5.21 11.72
N SER A 156 -8.45 6.24 11.24
CA SER A 156 -8.96 7.18 10.24
C SER A 156 -9.28 6.49 8.92
N LEU A 157 -8.43 5.55 8.48
CA LEU A 157 -8.67 4.76 7.29
C LEU A 157 -9.90 3.85 7.42
N PHE A 158 -10.05 3.12 8.53
CA PHE A 158 -11.26 2.31 8.76
C PHE A 158 -12.53 3.16 8.73
N ILE A 159 -12.52 4.35 9.32
CA ILE A 159 -13.64 5.30 9.25
C ILE A 159 -13.88 5.74 7.80
N TRP A 160 -12.82 6.07 7.07
CA TRP A 160 -12.90 6.51 5.69
C TRP A 160 -13.53 5.42 4.80
N TYR A 161 -13.06 4.18 4.88
CA TYR A 161 -13.61 3.05 4.13
C TYR A 161 -15.09 2.80 4.46
N LYS A 162 -15.46 2.80 5.74
CA LYS A 162 -16.87 2.67 6.16
C LYS A 162 -17.76 3.79 5.62
N LYS A 163 -17.25 5.02 5.48
CA LYS A 163 -17.99 6.14 4.89
C LYS A 163 -18.19 5.96 3.39
N GLN A 164 -17.20 5.45 2.69
CA GLN A 164 -17.32 5.16 1.26
C GLN A 164 -18.32 4.01 0.99
N GLU A 165 -18.41 3.01 1.88
CA GLU A 165 -19.39 1.91 1.79
C GLU A 165 -20.84 2.38 1.89
N ARG A 166 -21.10 3.52 2.54
CA ARG A 166 -22.46 4.06 2.70
C ARG A 166 -22.91 4.94 1.54
N LYS A 167 -22.01 5.29 0.62
CA LYS A 167 -22.27 6.14 -0.55
C LYS A 167 -22.56 5.45 -1.89
N PRO A 168 -22.62 4.10 -2.06
CA PRO A 168 -22.98 3.53 -3.35
C PRO A 168 -24.51 3.64 -3.53
N GLY A 169 -24.96 4.68 -4.24
CA GLY A 169 -26.35 4.82 -4.70
C GLY A 169 -27.17 6.01 -4.17
N GLU A 170 -26.53 7.04 -3.60
CA GLU A 170 -27.13 8.39 -3.54
C GLU A 170 -26.82 9.20 -4.80
#